data_AF-A0A414S8A0-F1
#
_entry.id   AF-A0A414S8A0-F1
#
_cell.length_a   1.000
_cell.length_b   1.000
_cell.length_c   1.000
_cell.angle_alpha   90.00
_cell.angle_beta   90.00
_cell.angle_gamma   90.00
#
_symmetry.space_group_name_H-M   'P 1'
#
loop_
_entity.id
_entity.type
_entity.pdbx_description
1 polymer ?
#
loop_
_entity_poly.entity_id
_entity_poly.type
_entity_poly.pdbx_seq_one_letter_code
_entity_poly.pdbx_strand_id
1 'polypeptide(L)'
;MEIDLLITDLDETTIQIDKMRYLATQISNKASEKTKHAKNALQYDFESQEIVKCAAILSDYIEAADAAIKKAVSALAEYDTKLQARDIKESPAEVVVDDVVE
;
A
#
# COMPACT_ATOMS: atom_id res chain seq x y z
N MET A 1 -18.79 -0.77 -14.38
CA MET A 1 -17.71 -1.68 -13.95
C MET A 1 -16.80 -0.81 -13.10
N GLU A 2 -16.94 -0.79 -11.78
CA GLU A 2 -16.53 0.45 -11.09
C GLU A 2 -15.63 0.30 -9.88
N ILE A 3 -16.05 -0.29 -8.76
CA ILE A 3 -15.31 -0.09 -7.49
C ILE A 3 -14.79 -1.38 -6.87
N ASP A 4 -15.58 -2.45 -6.81
CA ASP A 4 -15.14 -3.71 -6.17
C ASP A 4 -13.94 -4.36 -6.88
N LEU A 5 -13.89 -4.23 -8.22
CA LEU A 5 -12.75 -4.69 -9.02
C LEU A 5 -11.49 -3.86 -8.70
N LEU A 6 -11.62 -2.53 -8.58
CA LEU A 6 -10.51 -1.65 -8.22
C LEU A 6 -10.03 -1.89 -6.79
N ILE A 7 -10.93 -2.20 -5.85
CA ILE A 7 -10.57 -2.58 -4.47
C ILE A 7 -9.78 -3.90 -4.48
N THR A 8 -10.23 -4.88 -5.27
CA THR A 8 -9.54 -6.17 -5.40
C THR A 8 -8.14 -5.98 -6.00
N ASP A 9 -8.02 -5.20 -7.08
CA ASP A 9 -6.72 -4.90 -7.72
C ASP A 9 -5.76 -4.16 -6.76
N LEU A 10 -6.30 -3.28 -5.91
CA LEU A 10 -5.55 -2.55 -4.90
C LEU A 10 -5.06 -3.48 -3.76
N ASP A 11 -5.91 -4.38 -3.28
CA ASP A 11 -5.55 -5.38 -2.29
C ASP A 11 -4.47 -6.31 -2.83
N GLU A 12 -4.62 -6.78 -4.07
CA GLU A 12 -3.61 -7.59 -4.74
C GLU A 12 -2.28 -6.83 -4.89
N THR A 13 -2.33 -5.56 -5.27
CA THR A 13 -1.13 -4.70 -5.38
C THR A 13 -0.44 -4.53 -4.04
N THR A 14 -1.20 -4.33 -2.96
CA THR A 14 -0.67 -4.21 -1.59
C THR A 14 0.00 -5.51 -1.14
N ILE A 15 -0.61 -6.67 -1.45
CA ILE A 15 -0.03 -7.99 -1.19
C ILE A 15 1.29 -8.17 -1.97
N GLN A 16 1.37 -7.71 -3.22
CA GLN A 16 2.61 -7.78 -4.00
C GLN A 16 3.71 -6.91 -3.39
N ILE A 17 3.39 -5.72 -2.91
CA ILE A 17 4.32 -4.84 -2.18
C ILE A 17 4.90 -5.54 -0.95
N ASP A 18 4.07 -6.19 -0.14
CA ASP A 18 4.54 -6.91 1.04
C ASP A 18 5.43 -8.12 0.68
N LYS A 19 5.11 -8.84 -0.41
CA LYS A 19 5.98 -9.90 -0.95
C LYS A 19 7.34 -9.33 -1.40
N MET A 20 7.35 -8.17 -2.05
CA MET A 20 8.58 -7.51 -2.47
C MET A 20 9.43 -7.09 -1.27
N ARG A 21 8.83 -6.55 -0.19
CA ARG A 21 9.53 -6.23 1.06
C ARG A 21 10.18 -7.46 1.67
N TYR A 22 9.43 -8.55 1.73
CA TYR A 22 9.93 -9.83 2.24
C TYR A 22 11.14 -10.29 1.43
N LEU A 23 11.06 -10.28 0.10
CA LEU A 23 12.18 -10.67 -0.77
C LEU A 23 13.40 -9.77 -0.58
N ALA A 24 13.23 -8.45 -0.52
CA ALA A 24 14.32 -7.51 -0.27
C ALA A 24 15.03 -7.80 1.06
N THR A 25 14.25 -8.08 2.11
CA THR A 25 14.78 -8.47 3.43
C THR A 25 15.56 -9.78 3.35
N GLN A 26 15.01 -10.80 2.67
CA GLN A 26 15.68 -12.10 2.52
C GLN A 26 16.98 -12.00 1.71
N ILE A 27 17.02 -11.17 0.67
CA ILE A 27 18.23 -10.90 -0.11
C ILE A 27 19.30 -10.28 0.79
N SER A 28 18.93 -9.26 1.57
CA SER A 28 19.84 -8.59 2.51
C SER A 28 20.38 -9.55 3.57
N ASN A 29 19.51 -10.36 4.18
CA ASN A 29 19.90 -11.35 5.19
C ASN A 29 20.87 -12.39 4.62
N LYS A 30 20.57 -12.96 3.46
CA LYS A 30 21.39 -14.00 2.84
C LYS A 30 22.76 -13.46 2.39
N ALA A 31 22.80 -12.23 1.88
CA ALA A 31 24.06 -11.56 1.58
C ALA A 31 24.87 -11.26 2.86
N SER A 32 24.20 -10.86 3.94
CA SER A 32 24.82 -10.64 5.25
C SER A 32 25.32 -11.93 5.91
N GLU A 33 24.65 -13.06 5.72
CA GLU A 33 25.11 -14.38 6.20
C GLU A 33 26.35 -14.86 5.44
N LYS A 34 26.35 -14.77 4.10
CA LYS A 34 27.54 -15.07 3.27
C LYS A 34 28.74 -14.25 3.74
N THR A 35 28.47 -13.02 4.14
CA THR A 35 29.45 -12.10 4.72
C THR A 35 29.93 -12.50 6.11
N LYS A 36 29.03 -12.87 7.04
CA LYS A 36 29.40 -13.22 8.43
C LYS A 36 30.31 -14.45 8.53
N HIS A 37 30.26 -15.34 7.55
CA HIS A 37 31.13 -16.52 7.47
C HIS A 37 32.50 -16.22 6.84
N ALA A 38 32.74 -14.98 6.38
CA ALA A 38 34.04 -14.53 5.90
C ALA A 38 35.03 -14.34 7.07
N LYS A 39 36.19 -15.00 7.02
CA LYS A 39 37.21 -14.95 8.09
C LYS A 39 38.06 -13.67 8.08
N ASN A 40 37.94 -12.83 7.06
CA ASN A 40 38.70 -11.59 6.91
C ASN A 40 38.08 -10.64 5.86
N ALA A 41 38.47 -9.35 5.89
CA ALA A 41 37.90 -8.29 5.04
C ALA A 41 38.01 -8.55 3.53
N LEU A 42 38.98 -9.36 3.10
CA LEU A 42 39.14 -9.81 1.70
C LEU A 42 38.12 -10.90 1.29
N GLN A 43 37.55 -11.63 2.24
CA GLN A 43 36.47 -12.59 2.01
C GLN A 43 35.07 -11.94 2.11
N TYR A 44 34.99 -10.69 2.58
CA TYR A 44 33.80 -9.86 2.38
C TYR A 44 33.77 -9.49 0.89
N ASP A 45 33.18 -10.39 0.12
CA ASP A 45 33.02 -10.28 -1.31
C ASP A 45 32.25 -8.99 -1.67
N PHE A 46 32.85 -8.16 -2.53
CA PHE A 46 32.27 -6.91 -3.04
C PHE A 46 30.86 -7.11 -3.58
N GLU A 47 30.59 -8.27 -4.21
CA GLU A 47 29.26 -8.62 -4.70
C GLU A 47 28.23 -8.69 -3.57
N SER A 48 28.62 -9.18 -2.38
CA SER A 48 27.73 -9.25 -1.22
C SER A 48 27.39 -7.87 -0.66
N GLN A 49 28.33 -6.91 -0.71
CA GLN A 49 28.03 -5.51 -0.34
C GLN A 49 27.07 -4.86 -1.31
N GLU A 50 27.32 -5.01 -2.61
CA GLU A 50 26.46 -4.44 -3.65
C GLU A 50 25.05 -5.04 -3.58
N ILE A 51 24.92 -6.34 -3.30
CA ILE A 51 23.61 -6.98 -3.10
C ILE A 51 22.87 -6.40 -1.90
N VAL A 52 23.53 -6.18 -0.76
CA VAL A 52 22.90 -5.54 0.42
C VAL A 52 22.45 -4.11 0.09
N LYS A 53 23.27 -3.32 -0.61
CA LYS A 53 22.90 -1.96 -1.04
C LYS A 53 21.69 -1.96 -1.99
N CYS A 54 21.70 -2.84 -2.99
CA CYS A 54 20.59 -3.00 -3.91
C CYS A 54 19.30 -3.41 -3.19
N ALA A 55 19.39 -4.30 -2.21
CA ALA A 55 18.24 -4.71 -1.38
C ALA A 55 17.69 -3.54 -0.54
N ALA A 56 18.56 -2.70 0.02
CA ALA A 56 18.14 -1.51 0.76
C ALA A 56 17.42 -0.50 -0.14
N ILE A 57 17.99 -0.19 -1.31
CA ILE A 57 17.37 0.69 -2.31
C ILE A 57 16.01 0.14 -2.76
N LEU A 58 15.91 -1.17 -2.98
CA LEU A 58 14.66 -1.82 -3.33
C LEU A 58 13.60 -1.65 -2.23
N SER A 59 13.98 -1.85 -0.97
CA SER A 59 13.09 -1.61 0.17
C SER A 59 12.59 -0.15 0.23
N ASP A 60 13.47 0.83 0.02
CA ASP A 60 13.11 2.26 0.04
C ASP A 60 12.05 2.59 -1.04
N TYR A 61 12.22 2.06 -2.26
CA TYR A 61 11.23 2.23 -3.33
C TYR A 61 9.89 1.59 -2.98
N ILE A 62 9.90 0.40 -2.36
CA ILE A 62 8.68 -0.29 -1.96
C ILE A 62 7.94 0.48 -0.86
N GLU A 63 8.68 1.04 0.12
CA GLU A 63 8.09 1.89 1.15
C GLU A 63 7.48 3.16 0.59
N ALA A 64 8.16 3.83 -0.35
CA ALA A 64 7.63 5.02 -1.01
C ALA A 64 6.34 4.71 -1.80
N ALA A 65 6.30 3.58 -2.51
CA ALA A 65 5.12 3.14 -3.25
C ALA A 65 3.94 2.81 -2.32
N ASP A 66 4.17 2.05 -1.25
CA ASP A 66 3.14 1.73 -0.26
C ASP A 66 2.57 2.98 0.42
N ALA A 67 3.42 3.93 0.78
CA ALA A 67 2.99 5.19 1.37
C ALA A 67 2.13 6.02 0.41
N ALA A 68 2.50 6.08 -0.87
CA ALA A 68 1.72 6.78 -1.89
C ALA A 68 0.34 6.14 -2.12
N ILE A 69 0.29 4.81 -2.17
CA ILE A 69 -0.96 4.04 -2.29
C ILE A 69 -1.86 4.31 -1.09
N LYS A 70 -1.36 4.13 0.14
CA LYS A 70 -2.12 4.39 1.36
C LYS A 70 -2.69 5.81 1.40
N LYS A 71 -1.89 6.80 0.99
CA LYS A 71 -2.34 8.18 0.90
C LYS A 71 -3.46 8.37 -0.12
N ALA A 72 -3.37 7.76 -1.30
CA ALA A 72 -4.39 7.82 -2.32
C ALA A 72 -5.71 7.18 -1.83
N VAL A 73 -5.62 6.02 -1.17
CA VAL A 73 -6.77 5.32 -0.58
C VAL A 73 -7.46 6.16 0.47
N SER A 74 -6.71 6.78 1.39
CA SER A 74 -7.29 7.68 2.39
C SER A 74 -7.99 8.89 1.75
N ALA A 75 -7.38 9.51 0.73
CA ALA A 75 -8.00 10.63 0.02
C ALA A 75 -9.29 10.26 -0.70
N LEU A 76 -9.34 9.05 -1.29
CA LEU A 76 -10.55 8.52 -1.93
C LEU A 76 -11.66 8.25 -0.91
N ALA A 77 -11.33 7.66 0.25
CA ALA A 77 -12.29 7.42 1.33
C ALA A 77 -12.88 8.73 1.88
N GLU A 78 -12.06 9.77 2.05
CA GLU A 78 -12.54 11.10 2.44
C GLU A 78 -13.44 11.74 1.38
N TYR A 79 -13.11 11.58 0.09
CA TYR A 79 -13.92 12.08 -1.00
C TYR A 79 -15.29 11.40 -1.03
N ASP A 80 -15.33 10.07 -0.91
CA ASP A 80 -16.57 9.29 -0.89
C ASP A 80 -17.46 9.68 0.30
N THR A 81 -16.88 9.83 1.49
CA THR A 81 -17.61 10.30 2.70
C THR A 81 -18.25 11.68 2.47
N LYS A 82 -17.54 12.59 1.81
CA LYS A 82 -18.06 13.94 1.49
C LYS A 82 -19.16 13.89 0.43
N LEU A 83 -19.08 12.97 -0.53
CA LEU A 83 -20.09 12.76 -1.55
C LEU A 83 -21.40 12.26 -0.91
N GLN A 84 -21.32 11.20 -0.09
CA GLN A 84 -22.46 10.66 0.64
C GLN A 84 -23.13 11.70 1.55
N ALA A 85 -22.34 12.55 2.23
CA ALA A 85 -22.87 13.61 3.07
C ALA A 85 -23.60 14.74 2.28
N ARG A 86 -23.29 14.93 0.99
CA ARG A 86 -24.00 15.86 0.11
C ARG A 86 -25.30 15.25 -0.40
N ASP A 87 -25.28 13.99 -0.83
CA ASP A 87 -26.48 13.29 -1.27
C ASP A 87 -27.55 13.20 -0.16
N ILE A 88 -27.14 13.02 1.10
CA ILE A 88 -28.05 13.05 2.25
C ILE A 88 -28.66 14.45 2.48
N LYS A 89 -27.91 15.53 2.19
CA LYS A 89 -28.40 16.91 2.36
C LYS A 89 -29.29 17.38 1.22
N GLU A 90 -29.14 16.84 0.02
CA GLU A 90 -29.95 17.19 -1.16
C GLU A 90 -31.20 16.31 -1.32
N SER A 91 -31.34 15.23 -0.54
CA SER A 91 -32.56 14.43 -0.51
C SER A 91 -33.74 15.28 0.02
N PRO A 92 -34.79 15.54 -0.78
CA PRO A 92 -35.89 16.38 -0.35
C PRO A 92 -36.63 15.69 0.80
N ALA A 93 -36.86 16.44 1.87
CA ALA A 93 -37.70 15.99 2.98
C ALA A 93 -39.02 15.47 2.42
N GLU A 94 -39.30 14.20 2.67
CA GLU A 94 -40.54 13.53 2.30
C GLU A 94 -41.70 14.33 2.90
N VAL A 95 -42.40 15.09 2.04
CA VAL A 95 -43.56 15.88 2.43
C VAL A 95 -44.68 14.88 2.69
N VAL A 96 -44.84 14.49 3.95
CA VAL A 96 -46.03 13.76 4.40
C VAL A 96 -47.19 14.76 4.34
N VAL A 97 -47.91 14.75 3.23
CA VAL A 97 -49.23 15.37 3.13
C VAL A 97 -50.20 14.47 3.89
N ASP A 98 -50.44 14.81 5.16
CA ASP A 98 -51.59 14.31 5.92
C ASP A 98 -52.85 14.89 5.26
N ASP A 99 -53.45 14.12 4.35
CA ASP A 99 -54.82 14.37 3.89
C ASP A 99 -55.78 14.06 5.04
N VAL A 100 -56.04 15.09 5.84
CA VAL A 100 -57.25 15.21 6.66
C VAL A 100 -58.41 15.44 5.70
N VAL A 101 -59.34 14.48 5.62
CA VAL A 101 -60.71 14.77 5.18
C VAL A 101 -61.68 14.08 6.12
N GLU A 102 -62.47 14.92 6.79
CA GLU A 102 -63.63 14.62 7.66
C GLU A 102 -64.73 13.80 6.97
#